data_AF-A0A2G4FM70-F1
#
_entry.id   AF-A0A2G4FM70-F1
#
_cell.length_a   1.000
_cell.length_b   1.000
_cell.length_c   1.000
_cell.angle_alpha   90.00
_cell.angle_beta   90.00
_cell.angle_gamma   90.00
#
_symmetry.space_group_name_H-M   'P 1'
#
loop_
_entity.id
_entity.type
_entity.pdbx_description
1 polymer ?
#
loop_
_entity_poly.entity_id
_entity_poly.type
_entity_poly.pdbx_seq_one_letter_code
_entity_poly.pdbx_strand_id
1 'polypeptide(L)'
;MTRKLLSDFDIARYHEDGFVISKSFFDPQEIDLLSKSAREDHELDKHSFGRRDGEGGTVKLALWNHPGEGIYGMFARCERMVRSVEKILEGEAYHYHSKMIMKDAKIGGAWAWHQDYGYWYQNHVLRPLLTSVSIAVDPATRENGCLQVIAGSHHCGRINHVLSGDQAGADMERVNDILKTMPLVYC
;
A
#
# COMPACT_ATOMS: atom_id res chain seq x y z
N MET A 1 -27.73 -0.32 2.61
CA MET A 1 -26.65 -0.62 3.56
C MET A 1 -25.92 0.67 3.87
N THR A 2 -25.65 0.96 5.14
CA THR A 2 -24.92 2.16 5.57
C THR A 2 -23.47 2.05 5.10
N ARG A 3 -23.01 3.04 4.33
CA ARG A 3 -21.64 3.07 3.80
C ARG A 3 -20.65 3.30 4.95
N LYS A 4 -19.72 2.38 5.15
CA LYS A 4 -18.68 2.50 6.20
C LYS A 4 -17.70 3.62 5.82
N LEU A 5 -17.52 4.59 6.71
CA LEU A 5 -16.52 5.66 6.62
C LEU A 5 -15.57 5.55 7.81
N LEU A 6 -14.37 6.10 7.67
CA LEU A 6 -13.44 6.24 8.80
C LEU A 6 -14.02 7.20 9.86
N SER A 7 -14.07 6.71 11.09
CA SER A 7 -14.47 7.50 12.26
C SER A 7 -13.40 8.52 12.63
N ASP A 8 -13.73 9.51 13.47
CA ASP A 8 -12.72 10.47 13.96
C ASP A 8 -11.61 9.77 14.76
N PHE A 9 -11.96 8.66 15.43
CA PHE A 9 -10.98 7.81 16.10
C PHE A 9 -10.01 7.16 15.11
N ASP A 10 -10.51 6.64 13.98
CA ASP A 10 -9.67 6.06 12.92
C ASP A 10 -8.71 7.09 12.33
N ILE A 11 -9.20 8.33 12.12
CA ILE A 11 -8.38 9.44 11.63
C ILE A 11 -7.30 9.82 12.64
N ALA A 12 -7.65 9.94 13.92
CA ALA A 12 -6.67 10.22 14.98
C ALA A 12 -5.57 9.15 15.04
N ARG A 13 -5.93 7.87 14.95
CA ARG A 13 -4.96 6.76 14.88
C ARG A 13 -4.09 6.83 13.64
N TYR A 14 -4.66 7.17 12.48
CA TYR A 14 -3.88 7.36 11.25
C TYR A 14 -2.80 8.44 11.43
N HIS A 15 -3.13 9.60 12.01
CA HIS A 15 -2.14 10.66 12.22
C HIS A 15 -1.09 10.31 13.29
N GLU A 16 -1.48 9.59 14.34
CA GLU A 16 -0.59 9.13 15.41
C GLU A 16 0.38 8.04 14.94
N ASP A 17 -0.15 6.96 14.36
CA ASP A 17 0.59 5.74 14.00
C ASP A 17 1.11 5.73 12.56
N GLY A 18 0.57 6.58 11.69
CA GLY A 18 0.89 6.61 10.26
C GLY A 18 0.06 5.64 9.41
N PHE A 19 -0.85 4.88 10.02
CA PHE A 19 -1.78 3.98 9.33
C PHE A 19 -3.02 3.69 10.18
N VAL A 20 -4.08 3.16 9.55
CA VAL A 20 -5.26 2.63 10.25
C VAL A 20 -5.80 1.42 9.51
N ILE A 21 -6.21 0.37 10.25
CA ILE A 21 -6.80 -0.85 9.68
C ILE A 21 -8.33 -0.80 9.82
N SER A 22 -9.02 -0.46 8.73
CA SER A 22 -10.48 -0.55 8.70
C SER A 22 -10.94 -1.95 8.28
N LYS A 23 -11.13 -2.84 9.25
CA LYS A 23 -11.70 -4.19 9.01
C LYS A 23 -13.09 -4.10 8.39
N SER A 24 -13.40 -4.96 7.42
CA SER A 24 -14.72 -4.97 6.74
C SER A 24 -15.09 -3.61 6.12
N PHE A 25 -14.12 -2.88 5.56
CA PHE A 25 -14.38 -1.69 4.76
C PHE A 25 -15.16 -2.03 3.48
N PHE A 26 -14.77 -3.15 2.87
CA PHE A 26 -15.52 -3.88 1.86
C PHE A 26 -16.11 -5.13 2.49
N ASP A 27 -17.30 -5.52 2.04
CA ASP A 27 -17.90 -6.78 2.47
C ASP A 27 -17.27 -7.99 1.74
N PRO A 28 -17.51 -9.23 2.20
CA PRO A 28 -16.92 -10.41 1.58
C PRO A 28 -17.33 -10.64 0.12
N GLN A 29 -18.52 -10.19 -0.31
CA GLN A 29 -18.98 -10.36 -1.68
C GLN A 29 -18.24 -9.41 -2.61
N GLU A 30 -18.02 -8.17 -2.16
CA GLU A 30 -17.20 -7.19 -2.87
C GLU A 30 -15.76 -7.70 -3.04
N ILE A 31 -15.15 -8.22 -1.97
CA ILE A 31 -13.79 -8.77 -2.04
C ILE A 31 -13.73 -10.03 -2.92
N ASP A 32 -14.75 -10.90 -2.89
CA ASP A 32 -14.81 -12.07 -3.79
C ASP A 32 -14.83 -11.66 -5.27
N LEU A 33 -15.60 -10.63 -5.63
CA LEU A 33 -15.61 -10.08 -6.99
C LEU A 33 -14.23 -9.55 -7.38
N LEU A 34 -13.59 -8.76 -6.52
CA LEU A 34 -12.25 -8.23 -6.76
C LEU A 34 -11.22 -9.35 -6.94
N SER A 35 -11.29 -10.38 -6.11
CA SER A 35 -10.41 -11.56 -6.17
C SER A 35 -10.61 -12.37 -7.45
N LYS A 36 -11.86 -12.60 -7.88
CA LYS A 36 -12.16 -13.30 -9.13
C LYS A 36 -11.62 -12.54 -10.33
N SER A 37 -11.90 -11.24 -10.41
CA SER A 37 -11.35 -10.41 -11.48
C SER A 37 -9.83 -10.41 -11.50
N ALA A 38 -9.15 -10.34 -10.34
CA ALA A 38 -7.70 -10.43 -10.28
C ALA A 38 -7.11 -11.76 -10.78
N ARG A 39 -7.83 -12.87 -10.63
CA ARG A 39 -7.39 -14.19 -11.12
C ARG A 39 -7.65 -14.39 -12.61
N GLU A 40 -8.66 -13.72 -13.15
CA GLU A 40 -9.10 -13.86 -14.54
C GLU A 40 -8.48 -12.77 -15.46
N ASP A 41 -7.86 -11.74 -14.88
CA ASP A 41 -7.26 -10.64 -15.63
C ASP A 41 -5.88 -11.04 -16.21
N HIS A 42 -5.95 -11.67 -17.38
CA HIS A 42 -4.77 -12.04 -18.16
C HIS A 42 -3.97 -10.84 -18.68
N GLU A 43 -4.54 -9.63 -18.73
CA GLU A 43 -3.82 -8.43 -19.17
C GLU A 43 -2.97 -7.86 -18.03
N LEU A 44 -3.44 -7.89 -16.78
CA LEU A 44 -2.62 -7.61 -15.60
C LEU A 44 -1.40 -8.53 -15.53
N ASP A 45 -1.56 -9.82 -15.85
CA ASP A 45 -0.46 -10.77 -15.91
C ASP A 45 0.57 -10.41 -17.00
N LYS A 46 0.12 -10.01 -18.19
CA LYS A 46 1.00 -9.60 -19.30
C LYS A 46 1.75 -8.30 -19.02
N HIS A 47 1.12 -7.37 -18.31
CA HIS A 47 1.71 -6.08 -17.94
C HIS A 47 2.51 -6.11 -16.64
N SER A 48 2.54 -7.25 -15.96
CA SER A 48 3.34 -7.41 -14.76
C SER A 48 4.84 -7.49 -15.08
N PHE A 49 5.65 -6.92 -14.20
CA PHE A 49 7.10 -7.05 -14.25
C PHE A 49 7.66 -7.49 -12.91
N GLY A 50 8.78 -8.22 -12.97
CA GLY A 50 9.50 -8.69 -11.80
C GLY A 50 10.42 -7.60 -11.23
N ARG A 51 10.46 -7.48 -9.91
CA ARG A 51 11.44 -6.68 -9.16
C ARG A 51 12.24 -7.60 -8.25
N ARG A 52 13.55 -7.71 -8.45
CA ARG A 52 14.41 -8.49 -7.54
C ARG A 52 14.52 -7.79 -6.19
N ASP A 53 14.44 -8.55 -5.12
CA ASP A 53 14.53 -8.04 -3.74
C ASP A 53 15.96 -7.88 -3.21
N GLY A 54 16.95 -8.48 -3.90
CA GLY A 54 18.35 -8.50 -3.47
C GLY A 54 18.71 -9.69 -2.57
N GLU A 55 17.74 -10.51 -2.18
CA GLU A 55 17.90 -11.72 -1.35
C GLU A 55 17.63 -13.01 -2.14
N GLY A 56 17.40 -12.88 -3.45
CA GLY A 56 17.20 -14.01 -4.37
C GLY A 56 15.74 -14.24 -4.76
N GLY A 57 14.81 -13.44 -4.23
CA GLY A 57 13.39 -13.46 -4.59
C GLY A 57 13.04 -12.40 -5.66
N THR A 58 11.85 -12.56 -6.25
CA THR A 58 11.28 -11.59 -7.20
C THR A 58 9.84 -11.29 -6.81
N VAL A 59 9.46 -10.02 -6.82
CA VAL A 59 8.07 -9.59 -6.64
C VAL A 59 7.44 -9.27 -7.98
N LYS A 60 6.23 -9.79 -8.21
CA LYS A 60 5.43 -9.50 -9.40
C LYS A 60 4.52 -8.30 -9.13
N LEU A 61 4.65 -7.26 -9.95
CA LEU A 61 3.91 -6.01 -9.81
C LEU A 61 3.29 -5.60 -11.14
N ALA A 62 2.01 -5.23 -11.11
CA ALA A 62 1.38 -4.43 -12.16
C ALA A 62 1.08 -3.03 -11.61
N LEU A 63 1.39 -1.98 -12.38
CA LEU A 63 1.25 -0.58 -11.97
C LEU A 63 0.61 0.24 -13.10
N TRP A 64 -0.31 1.11 -12.74
CA TRP A 64 -0.99 2.00 -13.69
C TRP A 64 -1.42 3.30 -13.02
N ASN A 65 -1.51 4.39 -13.80
CA ASN A 65 -1.72 5.75 -13.29
C ASN A 65 -3.14 6.29 -13.49
N HIS A 66 -4.07 5.45 -13.95
CA HIS A 66 -5.45 5.84 -14.18
C HIS A 66 -6.40 4.78 -13.61
N PRO A 67 -7.41 5.15 -12.82
CA PRO A 67 -8.27 4.16 -12.17
C PRO A 67 -8.99 3.25 -13.18
N GLY A 68 -9.31 3.79 -14.38
CA GLY A 68 -10.01 3.05 -15.43
C GLY A 68 -11.48 2.77 -15.09
N GLU A 69 -12.22 2.20 -16.04
CA GLU A 69 -13.66 1.95 -15.89
C GLU A 69 -14.00 0.53 -15.40
N GLY A 70 -12.97 -0.30 -15.16
CA GLY A 70 -13.12 -1.65 -14.63
C GLY A 70 -13.26 -1.70 -13.10
N ILE A 71 -13.30 -2.92 -12.56
CA ILE A 71 -13.50 -3.16 -11.13
C ILE A 71 -12.46 -2.47 -10.24
N TYR A 72 -11.19 -2.43 -10.64
CA TYR A 72 -10.14 -1.74 -9.88
C TYR A 72 -10.41 -0.24 -9.75
N GLY A 73 -10.87 0.40 -10.82
CA GLY A 73 -11.24 1.81 -10.83
C GLY A 73 -12.49 2.08 -10.01
N MET A 74 -13.45 1.15 -9.99
CA MET A 74 -14.63 1.23 -9.13
C MET A 74 -14.23 1.17 -7.64
N PHE A 75 -13.34 0.26 -7.25
CA PHE A 75 -12.85 0.17 -5.87
C PHE A 75 -12.07 1.43 -5.46
N ALA A 76 -11.19 1.92 -6.34
CA ALA A 76 -10.36 3.10 -6.10
C ALA A 76 -11.18 4.40 -5.98
N ARG A 77 -12.31 4.51 -6.69
CA ARG A 77 -13.11 5.75 -6.77
C ARG A 77 -14.48 5.65 -6.09
N CYS A 78 -14.82 4.53 -5.44
CA CYS A 78 -16.10 4.42 -4.77
C CYS A 78 -16.24 5.48 -3.66
N GLU A 79 -17.46 5.98 -3.45
CA GLU A 79 -17.69 7.12 -2.57
C GLU A 79 -17.12 6.94 -1.16
N ARG A 80 -17.27 5.76 -0.56
CA ARG A 80 -16.70 5.49 0.79
C ARG A 80 -15.17 5.62 0.81
N MET A 81 -14.49 5.21 -0.27
CA MET A 81 -13.04 5.30 -0.40
C MET A 81 -12.62 6.77 -0.47
N VAL A 82 -13.20 7.51 -1.43
CA VAL A 82 -12.88 8.92 -1.66
C VAL A 82 -13.15 9.74 -0.40
N ARG A 83 -14.35 9.62 0.20
CA ARG A 83 -14.69 10.34 1.43
C ARG A 83 -13.77 10.05 2.61
N SER A 84 -13.31 8.80 2.74
CA SER A 84 -12.38 8.42 3.81
C SER A 84 -10.99 9.01 3.59
N VAL A 85 -10.52 9.01 2.34
CA VAL A 85 -9.23 9.60 1.95
C VAL A 85 -9.26 11.13 2.05
N GLU A 86 -10.33 11.79 1.59
CA GLU A 86 -10.50 13.25 1.72
C GLU A 86 -10.48 13.69 3.18
N LYS A 87 -11.03 12.86 4.08
CA LYS A 87 -11.00 13.12 5.53
C LYS A 87 -9.58 12.99 6.11
N ILE A 88 -8.78 12.03 5.65
CA ILE A 88 -7.37 11.87 6.05
C ILE A 88 -6.52 13.04 5.54
N LEU A 89 -6.73 13.45 4.28
CA LEU A 89 -5.92 14.48 3.62
C LEU A 89 -6.42 15.90 3.88
N GLU A 90 -7.56 16.04 4.56
CA GLU A 90 -8.22 17.32 4.85
C GLU A 90 -8.49 18.16 3.58
N GLY A 91 -8.87 17.50 2.48
CA GLY A 91 -9.06 18.16 1.20
C GLY A 91 -9.50 17.23 0.08
N GLU A 92 -9.71 17.80 -1.12
CA GLU A 92 -10.05 17.03 -2.31
C GLU A 92 -8.92 16.07 -2.69
N ALA A 93 -9.30 14.83 -2.98
CA ALA A 93 -8.36 13.78 -3.35
C ALA A 93 -8.50 13.40 -4.82
N TYR A 94 -7.37 13.15 -5.48
CA TYR A 94 -7.33 12.55 -6.80
C TYR A 94 -6.53 11.25 -6.77
N HIS A 95 -6.78 10.38 -7.74
CA HIS A 95 -6.04 9.12 -7.88
C HIS A 95 -4.66 9.40 -8.48
N TYR A 96 -3.60 9.04 -7.74
CA TYR A 96 -2.23 9.20 -8.21
C TYR A 96 -1.77 7.99 -9.04
N HIS A 97 -1.88 6.79 -8.47
CA HIS A 97 -1.68 5.52 -9.17
C HIS A 97 -2.36 4.37 -8.42
N SER A 98 -2.43 3.22 -9.08
CA SER A 98 -2.78 1.95 -8.49
C SER A 98 -1.69 0.92 -8.82
N LYS A 99 -1.54 -0.04 -7.92
CA LYS A 99 -0.66 -1.17 -8.11
C LYS A 99 -1.31 -2.44 -7.55
N MET A 100 -1.10 -3.57 -8.23
CA MET A 100 -1.45 -4.89 -7.74
C MET A 100 -0.17 -5.67 -7.48
N ILE A 101 0.00 -6.09 -6.22
CA ILE A 101 1.15 -6.86 -5.76
C ILE A 101 0.71 -8.32 -5.68
N MET A 102 1.33 -9.17 -6.50
CA MET A 102 1.06 -10.61 -6.51
C MET A 102 2.23 -11.33 -5.84
N LYS A 103 1.93 -12.03 -4.74
CA LYS A 103 2.91 -12.83 -4.01
C LYS A 103 2.63 -14.30 -4.24
N ASP A 104 3.46 -14.93 -5.07
CA ASP A 104 3.38 -16.36 -5.30
C ASP A 104 3.77 -17.13 -4.04
N ALA A 105 2.99 -18.17 -3.73
CA ALA A 105 3.19 -18.98 -2.54
C ALA A 105 4.62 -19.56 -2.51
N LYS A 106 5.34 -19.29 -1.41
CA LYS A 106 6.67 -19.86 -1.08
C LYS A 106 7.84 -19.46 -2.00
N ILE A 107 7.61 -18.69 -3.06
CA ILE A 107 8.64 -18.32 -4.05
C ILE A 107 8.72 -16.80 -4.31
N GLY A 108 7.87 -16.00 -3.67
CA GLY A 108 7.90 -14.54 -3.80
C GLY A 108 9.07 -13.90 -3.05
N GLY A 109 9.52 -12.74 -3.55
CA GLY A 109 10.50 -11.89 -2.87
C GLY A 109 9.90 -10.96 -1.82
N ALA A 110 10.75 -10.39 -0.96
CA ALA A 110 10.35 -9.34 -0.04
C ALA A 110 10.34 -7.96 -0.73
N TRP A 111 9.43 -7.08 -0.32
CA TRP A 111 9.63 -5.66 -0.59
C TRP A 111 10.65 -5.14 0.41
N ALA A 112 11.73 -4.53 -0.08
CA ALA A 112 12.69 -3.85 0.79
C ALA A 112 11.95 -2.80 1.64
N TRP A 113 12.42 -2.55 2.86
CA TRP A 113 11.93 -1.42 3.66
C TRP A 113 12.01 -0.14 2.82
N HIS A 114 10.93 0.64 2.74
CA HIS A 114 10.88 1.85 1.94
C HIS A 114 9.82 2.83 2.47
N GLN A 115 9.88 4.07 2.00
CA GLN A 115 8.77 5.01 2.08
C GLN A 115 8.30 5.31 0.66
N ASP A 116 7.02 5.15 0.36
CA ASP A 116 6.48 5.45 -0.97
C ASP A 116 6.84 6.88 -1.44
N TYR A 117 6.77 7.86 -0.53
CA TYR A 117 7.18 9.24 -0.80
C TYR A 117 8.66 9.37 -1.19
N GLY A 118 9.53 8.45 -0.75
CA GLY A 118 10.94 8.44 -1.16
C GLY A 118 11.11 8.29 -2.67
N TYR A 119 10.25 7.50 -3.31
CA TYR A 119 10.18 7.41 -4.77
C TYR A 119 9.60 8.68 -5.37
N TRP A 120 8.46 9.13 -4.85
CA TRP A 120 7.69 10.21 -5.46
C TRP A 120 8.31 11.59 -5.26
N TYR A 121 9.21 11.73 -4.29
CA TYR A 121 10.08 12.89 -4.15
C TYR A 121 10.85 13.15 -5.45
N GLN A 122 11.31 12.10 -6.13
CA GLN A 122 11.97 12.20 -7.44
C GLN A 122 11.00 12.54 -8.58
N ASN A 123 9.70 12.37 -8.38
CA ASN A 123 8.64 12.76 -9.32
C ASN A 123 8.13 14.19 -9.05
N HIS A 124 8.92 15.03 -8.38
CA HIS A 124 8.59 16.41 -8.01
C HIS A 124 7.35 16.57 -7.10
N VAL A 125 6.99 15.53 -6.35
CA VAL A 125 5.97 15.64 -5.32
C VAL A 125 6.53 16.44 -4.15
N LEU A 126 6.11 17.72 -4.05
CA LEU A 126 6.71 18.71 -3.15
C LEU A 126 6.50 18.41 -1.66
N ARG A 127 5.37 17.78 -1.32
CA ARG A 127 5.00 17.44 0.06
C ARG A 127 4.45 16.03 0.11
N PRO A 128 4.64 15.27 1.19
CA PRO A 128 4.05 13.95 1.37
C PRO A 128 2.54 14.00 1.67
N LEU A 129 1.79 14.85 0.95
CA LEU A 129 0.34 14.98 1.05
C LEU A 129 -0.36 13.94 0.16
N LEU A 130 -0.14 12.66 0.47
CA LEU A 130 -0.69 11.51 -0.23
C LEU A 130 -0.96 10.40 0.80
N THR A 131 -1.95 9.55 0.52
CA THR A 131 -2.16 8.32 1.30
C THR A 131 -2.29 7.12 0.39
N SER A 132 -1.61 6.04 0.76
CA SER A 132 -1.77 4.73 0.12
C SER A 132 -2.92 3.99 0.81
N VAL A 133 -3.80 3.35 0.03
CA VAL A 133 -4.82 2.44 0.55
C VAL A 133 -4.51 1.03 0.08
N SER A 134 -4.20 0.15 1.03
CA SER A 134 -4.00 -1.28 0.76
C SER A 134 -5.31 -2.03 0.99
N ILE A 135 -5.73 -2.81 -0.01
CA ILE A 135 -6.92 -3.66 0.07
C ILE A 135 -6.45 -5.10 0.04
N ALA A 136 -6.74 -5.84 1.12
CA ALA A 136 -6.48 -7.27 1.18
C ALA A 136 -7.47 -8.01 0.26
N VAL A 137 -6.99 -8.50 -0.89
CA VAL A 137 -7.78 -9.29 -1.85
C VAL A 137 -7.90 -10.74 -1.37
N ASP A 138 -6.87 -11.23 -0.70
CA ASP A 138 -6.80 -12.50 0.04
C ASP A 138 -6.44 -12.24 1.52
N PRO A 139 -6.60 -13.23 2.43
CA PRO A 139 -6.27 -13.04 3.84
C PRO A 139 -4.80 -12.61 4.04
N ALA A 140 -4.55 -11.42 4.60
CA ALA A 140 -3.19 -10.96 4.90
C ALA A 140 -2.71 -11.56 6.23
N THR A 141 -1.80 -12.53 6.20
CA THR A 141 -1.23 -13.19 7.39
C THR A 141 0.29 -13.11 7.38
N ARG A 142 0.94 -13.44 8.51
CA ARG A 142 2.41 -13.46 8.57
C ARG A 142 2.98 -14.53 7.65
N GLU A 143 2.30 -15.65 7.54
CA GLU A 143 2.70 -16.82 6.77
C GLU A 143 2.66 -16.57 5.25
N ASN A 144 1.77 -15.70 4.76
CA ASN A 144 1.74 -15.30 3.35
C ASN A 144 2.37 -13.92 3.06
N GLY A 145 3.07 -13.35 4.06
CA GLY A 145 3.83 -12.11 3.89
C GLY A 145 2.95 -10.86 3.86
N CYS A 146 2.06 -10.70 4.85
CA CYS A 146 1.34 -9.47 5.11
C CYS A 146 2.25 -8.22 5.18
N LEU A 147 1.63 -7.04 5.07
CA LEU A 147 2.34 -5.78 5.16
C LEU A 147 2.93 -5.60 6.57
N GLN A 148 4.17 -5.15 6.63
CA GLN A 148 4.83 -4.71 7.85
C GLN A 148 4.92 -3.19 7.85
N VAL A 149 4.59 -2.57 8.99
CA VAL A 149 4.66 -1.13 9.18
C VAL A 149 5.34 -0.84 10.51
N ILE A 150 6.22 0.16 10.57
CA ILE A 150 6.78 0.64 11.83
C ILE A 150 5.91 1.82 12.28
N ALA A 151 5.08 1.61 13.31
CA ALA A 151 4.09 2.61 13.70
C ALA A 151 4.78 3.89 14.21
N GLY A 152 4.29 5.05 13.77
CA GLY A 152 4.83 6.36 14.10
C GLY A 152 6.06 6.77 13.29
N SER A 153 6.61 5.88 12.45
CA SER A 153 7.85 6.16 11.70
C SER A 153 7.70 7.24 10.62
N HIS A 154 6.49 7.59 10.20
CA HIS A 154 6.24 8.73 9.31
C HIS A 154 6.63 10.07 9.95
N HIS A 155 6.61 10.17 11.28
CA HIS A 155 7.09 11.36 12.02
C HIS A 155 8.61 11.55 11.94
N CYS A 156 9.37 10.53 11.53
CA CYS A 156 10.82 10.62 11.33
C CYS A 156 11.23 11.41 10.07
N GLY A 157 10.27 11.87 9.28
CA GLY A 157 10.49 12.57 8.02
C GLY A 157 10.93 11.64 6.89
N ARG A 158 11.42 12.22 5.79
CA ARG A 158 11.89 11.47 4.61
C ARG A 158 13.24 10.82 4.89
N ILE A 159 13.30 9.50 4.78
CA ILE A 159 14.54 8.72 4.84
C ILE A 159 15.16 8.67 3.43
N ASN A 160 16.49 8.71 3.37
CA ASN A 160 17.19 8.55 2.10
C ASN A 160 16.91 7.18 1.49
N HIS A 161 16.71 7.15 0.17
CA HIS A 161 16.50 5.92 -0.57
C HIS A 161 17.79 5.56 -1.32
N VAL A 162 18.23 4.31 -1.16
CA VAL A 162 19.41 3.71 -1.78
C VAL A 162 18.98 2.45 -2.53
N LEU A 163 19.73 2.02 -3.53
CA LEU A 163 19.41 0.79 -4.24
C LEU A 163 19.70 -0.44 -3.36
N SER A 164 18.69 -1.29 -3.20
CA SER A 164 18.75 -2.62 -2.60
C SER A 164 18.24 -3.63 -3.64
N GLY A 165 19.16 -4.31 -4.31
CA GLY A 165 18.83 -5.04 -5.54
C GLY A 165 18.33 -4.09 -6.62
N ASP A 166 17.15 -4.36 -7.20
CA ASP A 166 16.48 -3.49 -8.18
C ASP A 166 15.40 -2.58 -7.53
N GLN A 167 15.30 -2.59 -6.20
CA GLN A 167 14.35 -1.79 -5.44
C GLN A 167 15.09 -0.61 -4.79
N ALA A 168 14.47 0.57 -4.79
CA ALA A 168 15.01 1.69 -4.02
C ALA A 168 14.52 1.58 -2.57
N GLY A 169 15.34 0.97 -1.70
CA GLY A 169 15.04 0.80 -0.29
C GLY A 169 15.40 2.03 0.54
N ALA A 170 14.78 2.19 1.70
CA ALA A 170 15.19 3.15 2.70
C ALA A 170 16.56 2.76 3.30
N ASP A 171 17.34 3.75 3.71
CA ASP A 171 18.59 3.57 4.44
C ASP A 171 18.40 2.66 5.66
N MET A 172 19.04 1.48 5.63
CA MET A 172 18.87 0.45 6.64
C MET A 172 19.50 0.81 7.99
N GLU A 173 20.52 1.66 8.04
CA GLU A 173 21.05 2.16 9.32
C GLU A 173 19.95 2.94 10.05
N ARG A 174 19.26 3.83 9.32
CA ARG A 174 18.13 4.59 9.84
C ARG A 174 16.95 3.70 10.20
N VAL A 175 16.59 2.73 9.35
CA VAL A 175 15.48 1.79 9.62
C VAL A 175 15.75 0.99 10.90
N ASN A 176 16.96 0.48 11.07
CA ASN A 176 17.35 -0.31 12.25
C ASN A 176 17.30 0.52 13.53
N ASP A 177 17.65 1.81 13.49
CA ASP A 177 17.52 2.69 14.64
C ASP A 177 16.06 2.99 15.01
N ILE A 178 15.20 3.17 14.00
CA ILE A 178 13.75 3.34 14.22
C ILE A 178 13.15 2.07 14.84
N LEU A 179 13.50 0.87 14.34
CA LEU A 179 13.02 -0.42 14.87
C LEU A 179 13.38 -0.65 16.35
N LYS A 180 14.45 -0.02 16.86
CA LYS A 180 14.81 -0.11 18.29
C LYS A 180 13.87 0.71 19.20
N THR A 181 13.16 1.69 18.64
CA THR A 181 12.42 2.69 19.42
C THR A 181 10.93 2.72 19.12
N MET A 182 10.49 2.13 18.00
CA MET A 182 9.11 2.15 17.51
C MET A 182 8.60 0.73 17.25
N PRO A 183 7.29 0.47 17.45
CA PRO A 183 6.75 -0.87 17.33
C PRO A 183 6.60 -1.31 15.87
N LEU A 184 7.00 -2.55 15.60
CA LEU A 184 6.73 -3.24 14.34
C LEU A 184 5.33 -3.86 14.37
N VAL A 185 4.49 -3.50 13.40
CA VAL A 185 3.12 -3.99 13.25
C VAL A 185 2.99 -4.81 11.98
N TYR A 186 2.24 -5.91 12.08
CA TYR A 186 1.85 -6.77 10.97
C TYR A 186 0.37 -6.51 10.68
N CYS A 187 0.04 -6.09 9.46
CA CYS A 187 -1.28 -5.59 9.09
C CYS A 187 -2.14 -6.64 8.38
#